data_AF-A0A941E9E4-F1
#
_entry.id   AF-A0A941E9E4-F1
#
_cell.length_a   1.000
_cell.length_b   1.000
_cell.length_c   1.000
_cell.angle_alpha   90.00
_cell.angle_beta   90.00
_cell.angle_gamma   90.00
#
_symmetry.space_group_name_H-M   'P 1'
#
loop_
_entity.id
_entity.type
_entity.pdbx_description
1 polymer ?
#
loop_
_entity_poly.entity_id
_entity_poly.type
_entity_poly.pdbx_seq_one_letter_code
_entity_poly.pdbx_strand_id
1 'polypeptide(L)'
;MLEPLLPRGKRPGRPMVHNRRRLIDGIRWRTRAGPGRAGVAWRDVPPYYGPWQCVYWLYRRWQLDGVWSAILTALQAGADADGLITWNVSVDSTVTRAHQHAAGARRDPGAQAEPPVGEPADHGLGRSRGGLTSKLHVAIEQGQRLLALVLTAGQRGDSPQFAPCAASACPGGRGRAALEERAYLKLHAARYAVPVASSWS
;
A
#
# COMPACT_ATOMS: atom_id res chain seq x y z
N MET A 1 -2.69 -20.60 -8.06
CA MET A 1 -3.26 -19.23 -8.01
C MET A 1 -2.26 -18.15 -8.41
N LEU A 2 -1.10 -17.99 -7.75
CA LEU A 2 -0.19 -16.86 -8.07
C LEU A 2 0.67 -17.06 -9.33
N GLU A 3 1.04 -18.30 -9.64
CA GLU A 3 1.97 -18.64 -10.72
C GLU A 3 1.59 -18.09 -12.12
N PRO A 4 0.32 -18.10 -12.56
CA PRO A 4 -0.09 -17.49 -13.82
C PRO A 4 0.11 -15.97 -13.88
N LEU A 5 0.11 -15.30 -12.73
CA LEU A 5 0.23 -13.84 -12.62
C LEU A 5 1.69 -13.37 -12.56
N LEU A 6 2.65 -14.30 -12.52
CA LEU A 6 4.05 -13.93 -12.38
C LEU A 6 4.63 -13.47 -13.72
N PRO A 7 5.44 -12.40 -13.73
CA PRO A 7 6.04 -11.91 -14.95
C PRO A 7 6.91 -13.00 -15.60
N ARG A 8 6.57 -13.35 -16.84
CA ARG A 8 7.41 -14.21 -17.68
C ARG A 8 8.51 -13.34 -18.29
N GLY A 9 9.76 -13.76 -18.14
CA GLY A 9 10.89 -12.99 -18.65
C GLY A 9 10.81 -12.88 -20.17
N LYS A 10 10.92 -11.66 -20.71
CA LYS A 10 10.85 -11.39 -22.17
C LYS A 10 12.06 -11.95 -22.94
N ARG A 11 13.17 -12.23 -22.25
CA ARG A 11 14.40 -12.80 -22.82
C ARG A 11 14.92 -13.89 -21.89
N PRO A 12 15.42 -15.03 -22.42
CA PRO A 12 16.10 -16.02 -21.60
C PRO A 12 17.47 -15.45 -21.22
N GLY A 13 17.52 -14.73 -20.09
CA GLY A 13 18.79 -14.44 -19.42
C GLY A 13 19.32 -15.67 -18.69
N ARG A 14 20.39 -15.50 -17.90
CA ARG A 14 20.88 -16.55 -17.00
C ARG A 14 19.70 -17.10 -16.18
N PRO A 15 19.43 -18.42 -16.24
CA PRO A 15 18.36 -19.02 -15.45
C PRO A 15 18.53 -18.67 -13.98
N MET A 16 17.41 -18.34 -13.33
CA MET A 16 17.44 -18.02 -11.91
C MET A 16 17.80 -19.29 -11.13
N VAL A 17 18.92 -19.25 -10.42
CA VAL A 17 19.45 -20.39 -9.65
C VAL A 17 18.46 -20.84 -8.57
N HIS A 18 17.71 -19.91 -7.99
CA HIS A 18 16.75 -20.19 -6.93
C HIS A 18 15.33 -20.30 -7.46
N ASN A 19 14.54 -21.20 -6.88
CA ASN A 19 13.14 -21.36 -7.22
C ASN A 19 12.36 -20.06 -6.87
N ARG A 20 11.63 -19.51 -7.85
CA ARG A 20 10.89 -18.26 -7.70
C ARG A 20 9.86 -18.29 -6.58
N ARG A 21 9.15 -19.40 -6.42
CA ARG A 21 8.13 -19.56 -5.39
C ARG A 21 8.76 -19.51 -3.99
N ARG A 22 9.91 -20.15 -3.79
CA ARG A 22 10.66 -20.07 -2.52
C ARG A 22 11.08 -18.64 -2.18
N LEU A 23 11.54 -17.87 -3.17
CA LEU A 23 11.90 -16.46 -2.95
C LEU A 23 10.66 -15.62 -2.58
N ILE A 24 9.53 -15.81 -3.28
CA ILE A 24 8.26 -15.14 -2.95
C ILE A 24 7.80 -15.51 -1.54
N ASP A 25 7.88 -16.79 -1.18
CA ASP A 25 7.54 -17.25 0.17
C ASP A 25 8.47 -16.63 1.22
N GLY A 26 9.74 -16.41 0.90
CA GLY A 26 10.69 -15.66 1.75
C GLY A 26 10.29 -14.19 1.94
N ILE A 27 9.87 -13.49 0.87
CA ILE A 27 9.31 -12.13 0.97
C ILE A 27 8.06 -12.14 1.86
N ARG A 28 7.19 -13.12 1.61
CA ARG A 28 5.91 -13.28 2.30
C ARG A 28 6.11 -13.59 3.80
N TRP A 29 7.11 -14.40 4.13
CA TRP A 29 7.54 -14.68 5.50
C TRP A 29 8.12 -13.43 6.15
N ARG A 30 9.07 -12.75 5.49
CA ARG A 30 9.72 -11.55 6.03
C ARG A 30 8.73 -10.46 6.44
N THR A 31 7.70 -10.25 5.62
CA THR A 31 6.67 -9.22 5.89
C THR A 31 5.74 -9.59 7.03
N ARG A 32 5.57 -10.88 7.33
CA ARG A 32 4.67 -11.35 8.41
C ARG A 32 5.39 -11.72 9.70
N ALA A 33 6.63 -12.17 9.61
CA ALA A 33 7.43 -12.53 10.77
C ALA A 33 7.74 -11.26 11.57
N GLY A 34 7.61 -11.34 12.90
CA GLY A 34 7.89 -10.25 13.82
C GLY A 34 6.74 -9.95 14.80
N PRO A 35 7.03 -9.50 16.03
CA PRO A 35 6.00 -9.04 16.96
C PRO A 35 5.26 -7.83 16.37
N GLY A 36 3.93 -7.85 16.39
CA GLY A 36 3.12 -6.70 15.94
C GLY A 36 3.11 -6.42 14.42
N ARG A 37 3.54 -7.36 13.57
CA ARG A 37 3.47 -7.30 12.09
C ARG A 37 4.32 -6.21 11.40
N ALA A 38 5.43 -5.77 12.01
CA ALA A 38 6.36 -4.82 11.39
C ALA A 38 7.39 -5.45 10.43
N GLY A 39 7.33 -6.77 10.21
CA GLY A 39 8.33 -7.52 9.47
C GLY A 39 9.65 -7.67 10.24
N VAL A 40 10.50 -8.59 9.81
CA VAL A 40 11.86 -8.78 10.35
C VAL A 40 12.91 -8.21 9.39
N ALA A 41 14.16 -8.12 9.86
CA ALA A 41 15.26 -7.71 9.00
C ALA A 41 15.43 -8.70 7.84
N TRP A 42 15.80 -8.20 6.67
CA TRP A 42 16.01 -9.05 5.49
C TRP A 42 17.06 -10.15 5.74
N ARG A 43 18.09 -9.83 6.54
CA ARG A 43 19.16 -10.77 6.90
C ARG A 43 18.67 -11.96 7.72
N ASP A 44 17.50 -11.85 8.36
CA ASP A 44 16.92 -12.89 9.20
C ASP A 44 16.00 -13.84 8.43
N VAL A 45 15.87 -13.66 7.10
CA VAL A 45 15.10 -14.58 6.27
C VAL A 45 15.71 -15.98 6.32
N PRO A 46 14.94 -17.02 6.67
CA PRO A 46 15.46 -18.36 6.79
C PRO A 46 16.14 -18.85 5.51
N PRO A 47 17.31 -19.50 5.60
CA PRO A 47 18.07 -19.96 4.42
C PRO A 47 17.29 -20.92 3.50
N TYR A 48 16.27 -21.60 4.03
CA TYR A 48 15.42 -22.48 3.23
C TYR A 48 14.51 -21.72 2.24
N TYR A 49 14.41 -20.39 2.28
CA TYR A 49 13.80 -19.61 1.20
C TYR A 49 14.78 -19.23 0.09
N GLY A 50 16.09 -19.43 0.32
CA GLY A 50 17.19 -18.98 -0.51
C GLY A 50 18.00 -17.86 0.16
N PRO A 51 19.11 -17.43 -0.46
CA PRO A 51 19.93 -16.34 0.06
C PRO A 51 19.10 -15.07 0.21
N TRP A 52 19.18 -14.40 1.36
CA TRP A 52 18.38 -13.21 1.66
C TRP A 52 18.59 -12.08 0.63
N GLN A 53 19.78 -11.99 0.04
CA GLN A 53 20.08 -11.03 -1.03
C GLN A 53 19.19 -11.27 -2.23
N CYS A 54 19.00 -12.53 -2.63
CA CYS A 54 18.14 -12.88 -3.77
C CYS A 54 16.67 -12.57 -3.49
N VAL A 55 16.22 -12.82 -2.25
CA VAL A 55 14.86 -12.49 -1.79
C VAL A 55 14.65 -10.97 -1.86
N TYR A 56 15.59 -10.20 -1.32
CA TYR A 56 15.57 -8.74 -1.34
C TYR A 56 15.62 -8.18 -2.77
N TRP A 57 16.53 -8.68 -3.62
CA TRP A 57 16.66 -8.23 -5.00
C TRP A 57 15.40 -8.50 -5.82
N LEU A 58 14.77 -9.66 -5.63
CA LEU A 58 13.49 -9.96 -6.28
C LEU A 58 12.41 -8.97 -5.81
N TYR A 59 12.29 -8.76 -4.51
CA TYR A 59 11.33 -7.80 -3.94
C TYR A 59 11.52 -6.40 -4.52
N ARG A 60 12.75 -5.89 -4.46
CA ARG A 60 13.11 -4.54 -4.91
C ARG A 60 12.88 -4.37 -6.40
N ARG A 61 13.29 -5.35 -7.21
CA ARG A 61 13.08 -5.31 -8.66
C ARG A 61 11.59 -5.28 -8.98
N TRP A 62 10.78 -6.12 -8.34
CA TRP A 62 9.33 -6.15 -8.56
C TRP A 62 8.62 -4.89 -8.05
N GLN A 63 9.16 -4.25 -7.02
CA GLN A 63 8.69 -2.94 -6.55
C GLN A 63 8.91 -1.87 -7.62
N LEU A 64 10.12 -1.81 -8.19
CA LEU A 64 10.47 -0.83 -9.23
C LEU A 64 9.75 -1.11 -10.56
N ASP A 65 9.62 -2.38 -10.94
CA ASP A 65 8.94 -2.81 -12.17
C ASP A 65 7.40 -2.71 -12.07
N GLY A 66 6.84 -2.33 -10.92
CA GLY A 66 5.38 -2.24 -10.70
C GLY A 66 4.66 -3.60 -10.69
N VAL A 67 5.39 -4.71 -10.56
CA VAL A 67 4.85 -6.08 -10.63
C VAL A 67 3.85 -6.34 -9.49
N TRP A 68 4.09 -5.82 -8.29
CA TRP A 68 3.16 -5.98 -7.17
C TRP A 68 1.80 -5.36 -7.44
N SER A 69 1.79 -4.15 -8.02
CA SER A 69 0.58 -3.46 -8.42
C SER A 69 -0.16 -4.26 -9.51
N ALA A 70 0.57 -4.76 -10.51
CA ALA A 70 -0.01 -5.58 -11.58
C ALA A 70 -0.64 -6.89 -11.04
N ILE A 71 0.02 -7.57 -10.09
CA ILE A 71 -0.51 -8.76 -9.43
C ILE A 71 -1.79 -8.43 -8.66
N LEU A 72 -1.79 -7.33 -7.89
CA LEU A 72 -2.99 -6.90 -7.15
C LEU A 72 -4.15 -6.62 -8.10
N THR A 73 -3.91 -5.86 -9.17
CA THR A 73 -4.93 -5.56 -10.20
C THR A 73 -5.49 -6.83 -10.83
N ALA A 74 -4.64 -7.80 -11.17
CA ALA A 74 -5.10 -9.05 -11.75
C ALA A 74 -5.91 -9.91 -10.77
N LEU A 75 -5.52 -9.93 -9.48
CA LEU A 75 -6.28 -10.61 -8.43
C LEU A 75 -7.64 -9.95 -8.19
N GLN A 76 -7.70 -8.62 -8.21
CA GLN A 76 -8.95 -7.87 -8.10
C GLN A 76 -9.87 -8.13 -9.30
N ALA A 77 -9.33 -8.12 -10.52
CA ALA A 77 -10.10 -8.41 -11.73
C ALA A 77 -10.68 -9.83 -11.72
N GLY A 78 -9.90 -10.82 -11.27
CA GLY A 78 -10.40 -12.19 -11.08
C GLY A 78 -11.51 -12.24 -10.03
N ALA A 79 -11.33 -11.60 -8.88
CA ALA A 79 -12.35 -11.57 -7.83
C ALA A 79 -13.62 -10.81 -8.26
N ASP A 80 -13.52 -9.78 -9.10
CA ASP A 80 -14.67 -9.09 -9.69
C ASP A 80 -15.42 -10.00 -10.67
N ALA A 81 -14.69 -10.71 -11.55
CA ALA A 81 -15.27 -11.64 -12.50
C ALA A 81 -15.99 -12.81 -11.81
N ASP A 82 -15.46 -13.28 -10.67
CA ASP A 82 -16.07 -14.32 -9.84
C ASP A 82 -17.25 -13.79 -8.97
N GLY A 83 -17.63 -12.52 -9.10
CA GLY A 83 -18.71 -11.89 -8.33
C GLY A 83 -18.39 -11.73 -6.84
N LEU A 84 -17.13 -11.85 -6.47
CA LEU A 84 -16.71 -11.79 -5.08
C LEU A 84 -16.65 -10.34 -4.57
N ILE A 85 -16.39 -9.36 -5.44
CA ILE A 85 -16.32 -7.93 -5.09
C ILE A 85 -17.72 -7.32 -5.19
N THR A 86 -18.31 -6.95 -4.05
CA THR A 86 -19.65 -6.32 -4.00
C THR A 86 -19.64 -4.82 -4.25
N TRP A 87 -18.44 -4.23 -4.37
CA TRP A 87 -18.22 -2.79 -4.56
C TRP A 87 -18.79 -1.91 -3.44
N ASN A 88 -19.06 -2.51 -2.28
CA ASN A 88 -19.36 -1.79 -1.06
C ASN A 88 -18.06 -1.45 -0.34
N VAL A 89 -17.54 -0.25 -0.61
CA VAL A 89 -16.18 0.14 -0.21
C VAL A 89 -16.20 1.09 0.99
N SER A 90 -15.26 0.88 1.90
CA SER A 90 -14.93 1.82 2.97
C SER A 90 -13.52 2.35 2.75
N VAL A 91 -13.35 3.65 2.99
CA VAL A 91 -12.04 4.30 3.01
C VAL A 91 -11.74 4.73 4.44
N ASP A 92 -10.58 4.33 4.92
CA ASP A 92 -10.04 4.75 6.21
C ASP A 92 -8.53 5.01 6.08
N SER A 93 -7.96 5.73 7.05
CA SER A 93 -6.54 6.05 7.08
C SER A 93 -5.88 5.57 8.36
N THR A 94 -4.60 5.24 8.27
CA THR A 94 -3.77 4.98 9.45
C THR A 94 -2.45 5.72 9.34
N VAL A 95 -1.94 6.19 10.49
CA VAL A 95 -0.70 6.96 10.56
C VAL A 95 0.38 6.08 11.18
N THR A 96 1.51 5.97 10.48
CA THR A 96 2.68 5.26 10.96
C THR A 96 3.81 6.24 11.24
N ARG A 97 4.49 6.06 12.38
CA ARG A 97 5.66 6.85 12.73
C ARG A 97 6.83 6.42 11.87
N ALA A 98 7.57 7.38 11.33
CA ALA A 98 8.81 7.11 10.63
C ALA A 98 9.84 6.55 11.61
N HIS A 99 10.59 5.53 11.20
CA HIS A 99 11.72 5.04 11.99
C HIS A 99 12.77 6.15 12.14
N GLN A 100 13.53 6.18 13.23
CA GLN A 100 14.54 7.23 13.46
C GLN A 100 15.56 7.38 12.31
N HIS A 101 15.85 6.29 11.60
CA HIS A 101 16.74 6.27 10.43
C HIS A 101 16.12 6.87 9.16
N ALA A 102 14.84 7.22 9.17
CA ALA A 102 14.22 7.98 8.07
C ALA A 102 14.62 9.47 8.09
N ALA A 103 15.14 9.98 9.22
CA ALA A 103 15.43 11.41 9.42
C ALA A 103 16.66 11.94 8.63
N GLY A 104 17.24 11.16 7.73
CA GLY A 104 18.45 11.50 6.97
C GLY A 104 18.36 11.28 5.46
N ALA A 105 17.15 11.11 4.90
CA ALA A 105 16.99 10.96 3.46
C ALA A 105 17.63 12.15 2.72
N ARG A 106 18.39 11.85 1.64
CA ARG A 106 19.11 12.86 0.86
C ARG A 106 18.12 13.87 0.28
N ARG A 107 18.41 15.16 0.48
CA ARG A 107 17.60 16.30 -0.01
C ARG A 107 17.63 16.48 -1.53
N ASP A 108 18.55 15.78 -2.20
CA ASP A 108 18.62 15.69 -3.66
C ASP A 108 18.40 14.23 -4.08
N PRO A 109 17.14 13.85 -4.38
CA PRO A 109 16.81 12.49 -4.83
C PRO A 109 17.40 12.15 -6.20
N GLY A 110 17.61 13.16 -7.06
CA GLY A 110 18.14 12.96 -8.42
C GLY A 110 19.62 12.58 -8.43
N ALA A 111 20.38 12.99 -7.41
CA ALA A 111 21.79 12.66 -7.24
C ALA A 111 22.05 11.28 -6.59
N GLN A 112 21.01 10.46 -6.40
CA GLN A 112 21.16 9.10 -5.88
C GLN A 112 21.62 8.14 -6.98
N ALA A 113 22.45 7.14 -6.63
CA ALA A 113 22.90 6.11 -7.57
C ALA A 113 21.72 5.34 -8.19
N GLU A 114 20.65 5.19 -7.42
CA GLU A 114 19.34 4.71 -7.88
C GLU A 114 18.29 5.74 -7.44
N PRO A 115 17.94 6.72 -8.31
CA PRO A 115 16.96 7.73 -7.97
C PRO A 115 15.58 7.08 -7.83
N PRO A 116 14.76 7.57 -6.88
CA PRO A 116 13.43 7.02 -6.70
C PRO A 116 12.52 7.38 -7.88
N VAL A 117 11.82 6.38 -8.43
CA VAL A 117 10.90 6.54 -9.55
C VAL A 117 9.48 6.65 -9.02
N GLY A 118 8.79 7.75 -9.35
CA GLY A 118 7.39 7.96 -8.95
C GLY A 118 7.18 8.20 -7.45
N GLU A 119 8.25 8.49 -6.70
CA GLU A 119 8.16 8.87 -5.29
C GLU A 119 7.76 10.35 -5.16
N PRO A 120 6.84 10.70 -4.24
CA PRO A 120 6.49 12.09 -3.99
C PRO A 120 7.70 12.87 -3.43
N ALA A 121 7.74 14.17 -3.69
CA ALA A 121 8.85 15.05 -3.29
C ALA A 121 9.09 15.08 -1.76
N ASP A 122 8.07 14.77 -0.97
CA ASP A 122 8.15 14.69 0.50
C ASP A 122 8.46 13.27 1.00
N HIS A 123 8.74 12.31 0.11
CA HIS A 123 8.94 10.89 0.43
C HIS A 123 7.76 10.24 1.16
N GLY A 124 6.57 10.88 1.13
CA GLY A 124 5.42 10.49 1.93
C GLY A 124 5.62 10.73 3.43
N LEU A 125 6.56 11.60 3.81
CA LEU A 125 6.90 11.94 5.19
C LEU A 125 6.42 13.35 5.54
N GLY A 126 5.81 13.47 6.71
CA GLY A 126 5.18 14.68 7.19
C GLY A 126 5.46 14.96 8.65
N ARG A 127 5.49 16.24 9.05
CA ARG A 127 5.60 16.60 10.47
C ARG A 127 4.25 16.50 11.15
N SER A 128 4.17 15.71 12.23
CA SER A 128 3.02 15.62 13.13
C SER A 128 3.47 15.85 14.58
N ARG A 129 2.53 15.89 15.54
CA ARG A 129 2.82 16.13 16.98
C ARG A 129 3.81 15.11 17.57
N GLY A 130 3.96 13.94 16.94
CA GLY A 130 4.88 12.87 17.33
C GLY A 130 6.15 12.73 16.48
N GLY A 131 6.52 13.74 15.69
CA GLY A 131 7.68 13.71 14.78
C GLY A 131 7.29 13.43 13.33
N LEU A 132 8.21 12.84 12.57
CA LEU A 132 7.96 12.47 11.17
C LEU A 132 7.03 11.26 11.09
N THR A 133 5.95 11.37 10.31
CA THR A 133 4.97 10.32 10.12
C THR A 133 4.50 10.24 8.67
N SER A 134 4.05 9.05 8.27
CA SER A 134 3.36 8.81 7.00
C SER A 134 1.91 8.45 7.28
N LYS A 135 1.02 8.74 6.32
CA LYS A 135 -0.37 8.36 6.38
C LYS A 135 -0.73 7.48 5.20
N LEU A 136 -1.30 6.32 5.51
CA LEU A 136 -1.74 5.32 4.58
C LEU A 136 -3.27 5.36 4.49
N HIS A 137 -3.80 5.77 3.35
CA HIS A 137 -5.23 5.74 3.07
C HIS A 137 -5.55 4.47 2.31
N VAL A 138 -6.51 3.70 2.81
CA VAL A 138 -6.80 2.36 2.31
C VAL A 138 -8.28 2.29 1.94
N ALA A 139 -8.57 1.87 0.71
CA ALA A 139 -9.90 1.50 0.28
C ALA A 139 -10.05 -0.02 0.38
N ILE A 140 -11.01 -0.47 1.18
CA ILE A 140 -11.28 -1.89 1.44
C ILE A 140 -12.75 -2.16 1.12
N GLU A 141 -12.99 -3.24 0.39
CA GLU A 141 -14.33 -3.75 0.14
C GLU A 141 -14.83 -4.64 1.30
N GLN A 142 -16.15 -4.78 1.48
CA GLN A 142 -16.75 -5.51 2.60
C GLN A 142 -16.18 -6.92 2.85
N GLY A 143 -15.75 -7.64 1.81
CA GLY A 143 -15.06 -8.93 1.92
C GLY A 143 -13.59 -8.85 2.38
N GLN A 144 -13.18 -7.73 2.97
CA GLN A 144 -11.82 -7.44 3.45
C GLN A 144 -10.77 -7.46 2.33
N ARG A 145 -11.18 -7.16 1.10
CA ARG A 145 -10.27 -7.09 -0.05
C ARG A 145 -9.74 -5.69 -0.23
N LEU A 146 -8.42 -5.59 -0.30
CA LEU A 146 -7.74 -4.33 -0.62
C LEU A 146 -8.09 -3.92 -2.05
N LEU A 147 -8.65 -2.72 -2.22
CA LEU A 147 -8.93 -2.13 -3.52
C LEU A 147 -7.89 -1.08 -3.91
N ALA A 148 -7.54 -0.19 -2.98
CA ALA A 148 -6.53 0.84 -3.23
C ALA A 148 -5.75 1.19 -1.98
N LEU A 149 -4.55 1.70 -2.20
CA LEU A 149 -3.63 2.18 -1.17
C LEU A 149 -2.98 3.47 -1.68
N VAL A 150 -3.15 4.56 -0.93
CA VAL A 150 -2.59 5.87 -1.24
C VAL A 150 -1.73 6.32 -0.07
N LEU A 151 -0.46 6.60 -0.34
CA LEU A 151 0.50 7.09 0.65
C LEU A 151 0.59 8.60 0.59
N THR A 152 0.55 9.25 1.76
CA THR A 152 0.70 10.70 1.89
C THR A 152 1.54 11.05 3.12
N ALA A 153 2.06 12.28 3.16
CA ALA A 153 2.68 12.82 4.36
C ALA A 153 1.69 12.88 5.54
N GLY A 154 2.18 12.57 6.74
CA GLY A 154 1.33 12.30 7.89
C GLY A 154 0.41 13.43 8.37
N GLN A 155 0.71 14.68 8.04
CA GLN A 155 -0.10 15.87 8.35
C GLN A 155 -1.27 16.09 7.38
N ARG A 156 -1.33 15.35 6.27
CA ARG A 156 -2.42 15.48 5.29
C ARG A 156 -3.73 15.04 5.92
N GLY A 157 -4.79 15.83 5.73
CA GLY A 157 -6.15 15.46 6.13
C GLY A 157 -6.69 14.31 5.28
N ASP A 158 -7.71 13.62 5.79
CA ASP A 158 -8.24 12.39 5.18
C ASP A 158 -9.25 12.70 4.08
N SER A 159 -10.09 13.70 4.29
CA SER A 159 -11.15 14.10 3.35
C SER A 159 -10.65 14.35 1.92
N PRO A 160 -9.53 15.09 1.69
CA PRO A 160 -9.00 15.28 0.34
C PRO A 160 -8.48 14.01 -0.33
N GLN A 161 -8.15 12.97 0.45
CA GLN A 161 -7.59 11.72 -0.06
C GLN A 161 -8.66 10.70 -0.44
N PHE A 162 -9.93 11.00 -0.15
CA PHE A 162 -11.05 10.17 -0.58
C PHE A 162 -11.11 10.02 -2.11
N ALA A 163 -11.03 11.13 -2.86
CA ALA A 163 -11.12 11.09 -4.32
C ALA A 163 -9.96 10.30 -4.97
N PRO A 164 -8.67 10.51 -4.58
CA PRO A 164 -7.56 9.66 -5.01
C PRO A 164 -7.76 8.17 -4.69
N CYS A 165 -8.25 7.84 -3.50
CA CYS A 165 -8.55 6.45 -3.12
C CYS A 165 -9.66 5.85 -3.98
N ALA A 166 -10.73 6.59 -4.23
CA ALA A 166 -11.84 6.13 -5.06
C ALA A 166 -11.43 5.92 -6.52
N ALA A 167 -10.67 6.85 -7.09
CA ALA A 167 -10.15 6.75 -8.46
C ALA A 167 -9.22 5.53 -8.62
N SER A 168 -8.36 5.29 -7.63
CA SER A 168 -7.46 4.14 -7.62
C SER A 168 -8.19 2.80 -7.42
N ALA A 169 -9.26 2.79 -6.61
CA ALA A 169 -10.05 1.60 -6.33
C ALA A 169 -10.94 1.19 -7.52
N CYS A 170 -11.37 2.15 -8.33
CA CYS A 170 -12.35 1.94 -9.39
C CYS A 170 -11.87 2.52 -10.75
N PRO A 171 -10.81 1.97 -11.39
CA PRO A 171 -10.27 2.53 -12.64
C PRO A 171 -11.27 2.57 -13.81
N GLY A 172 -12.28 1.68 -13.78
CA GLY A 172 -13.36 1.61 -14.79
C GLY A 172 -14.71 2.19 -14.35
N GLY A 173 -14.76 2.93 -13.23
CA GLY A 173 -15.99 3.60 -12.76
C GLY A 173 -17.01 2.72 -12.03
N ARG A 174 -16.90 1.38 -12.09
CA ARG A 174 -17.70 0.46 -11.26
C ARG A 174 -17.47 0.73 -9.77
N GLY A 175 -18.53 0.82 -8.98
CA GLY A 175 -18.45 1.08 -7.53
C GLY A 175 -18.19 2.54 -7.13
N ARG A 176 -17.93 3.44 -8.10
CA ARG A 176 -17.67 4.86 -7.84
C ARG A 176 -18.84 5.58 -7.18
N ALA A 177 -20.07 5.28 -7.59
CA ALA A 177 -21.29 5.86 -7.00
C ALA A 177 -21.48 5.47 -5.52
N ALA A 178 -21.26 4.20 -5.16
CA ALA A 178 -21.36 3.71 -3.77
C ALA A 178 -20.27 4.31 -2.87
N LEU A 179 -19.09 4.59 -3.43
CA LEU A 179 -18.03 5.33 -2.77
C LEU A 179 -18.42 6.80 -2.55
N GLU A 180 -18.86 7.49 -3.60
CA GLU A 180 -19.21 8.92 -3.56
C GLU A 180 -20.37 9.22 -2.60
N GLU A 181 -21.40 8.36 -2.54
CA GLU A 181 -22.51 8.48 -1.58
C GLU A 181 -22.04 8.42 -0.12
N ARG A 182 -21.12 7.50 0.20
CA ARG A 182 -20.54 7.41 1.55
C ARG A 182 -19.53 8.50 1.87
N ALA A 183 -18.78 8.96 0.87
CA ALA A 183 -17.94 10.15 1.00
C ALA A 183 -18.79 11.36 1.38
N TYR A 184 -19.90 11.54 0.69
CA TYR A 184 -20.87 12.60 0.94
C TYR A 184 -21.41 12.50 2.37
N LEU A 185 -21.82 11.31 2.82
CA LEU A 185 -22.28 11.10 4.20
C LEU A 185 -21.19 11.36 5.25
N LYS A 186 -19.93 10.94 5.02
CA LYS A 186 -18.81 11.24 5.93
C LYS A 186 -18.47 12.74 5.97
N LEU A 187 -18.48 13.41 4.80
CA LEU A 187 -18.22 14.84 4.67
C LEU A 187 -19.34 15.69 5.29
N HIS A 188 -20.60 15.29 5.12
CA HIS A 188 -21.75 15.96 5.74
C HIS A 188 -21.83 15.68 7.25
N ALA A 189 -21.61 14.46 7.71
CA ALA A 189 -21.58 14.15 9.15
C ALA A 189 -20.48 14.96 9.88
N ALA A 190 -19.32 15.17 9.26
CA ALA A 190 -18.27 16.04 9.80
C ALA A 190 -18.64 17.53 9.81
N ARG A 191 -19.61 17.96 8.99
CA ARG A 191 -20.08 19.36 8.89
C ARG A 191 -21.23 19.69 9.84
N TYR A 192 -21.97 18.69 10.34
CA TYR A 192 -23.16 18.86 11.19
C TYR A 192 -22.99 18.37 12.65
N ALA A 193 -21.79 17.97 13.08
CA ALA A 193 -21.55 17.48 14.43
C ALA A 193 -21.08 18.59 15.42
N VAL A 194 -21.89 19.64 15.65
CA VAL A 194 -22.00 20.41 16.93
C VAL A 194 -23.39 21.06 16.96
N PRO A 195 -24.25 20.73 17.94
CA PRO A 195 -24.39 21.60 19.11
C PRO A 195 -24.29 20.81 20.42
N VAL A 196 -23.39 21.26 21.30
CA VAL A 196 -23.48 20.96 22.73
C VAL A 196 -24.74 21.65 23.24
N ALA A 197 -25.76 20.86 23.58
CA ALA A 197 -26.92 21.37 24.32
C ALA A 197 -26.49 21.63 25.77
N SER A 198 -26.26 22.90 26.09
CA SER A 198 -26.16 23.39 27.46
C SER A 198 -27.56 23.63 28.02
N SER A 199 -28.05 22.77 28.89
CA SER A 199 -29.04 23.13 29.91
C SER A 199 -29.28 21.97 30.88
N TRP A 200 -28.64 22.03 32.05
CA TRP A 200 -29.24 21.59 33.30
C TRP A 200 -28.96 22.68 34.32
N SER A 201 -30.05 23.31 34.76
CA SER A 201 -30.19 24.06 36.01
C SER A 201 -29.96 23.17 37.22
#